data_AF-A0A6C0ILT9-F1
#
_entry.id   AF-A0A6C0ILT9-F1
#
_cell.length_a   1.000
_cell.length_b   1.000
_cell.length_c   1.000
_cell.angle_alpha   90.00
_cell.angle_beta   90.00
_cell.angle_gamma   90.00
#
_symmetry.space_group_name_H-M   'P 1'
#
loop_
_entity.id
_entity.type
_entity.pdbx_description
1 polymer ?
#
loop_
_entity_poly.entity_id
_entity_poly.type
_entity_poly.pdbx_seq_one_letter_code
_entity_poly.pdbx_strand_id
1 'polypeptide(L)'
;MDDFTPSGLHESKNEWGARLLTILTPHVIEGFRSILEESIKLCKNNDEMEKYLMTFQNFISRIPKWSNDIVDTETKRIIEKSGCQYLEDLITCVHIIQLKILTSVRVGQKAKKVDLDIMGINDFIHKVYVNTARQCYRNVYLFDIHVPPLQKQKNNRELEVITQECILNTVRESIPVQTILKCYLDETTEDDIQEEIKEEDITPPEEKEDDTTEQTGGEEPTESIDPEIKPKENVDEKPSTTLTFNDVDSAVDTEKNEYQIEAPKDLERLEEISKIRNDLRKQEEEDDNDDEDKIKISTDSISLDELDVHDIEIPSLSLDTNPLMDVEILS
;
A
#
# COMPACT_ATOMS: atom_id res chain seq x y z
N MET A 1 15.84 -4.91 -19.63
CA MET A 1 15.99 -6.12 -18.80
C MET A 1 15.67 -5.65 -17.39
N ASP A 2 14.38 -5.57 -17.09
CA ASP A 2 13.86 -5.10 -15.81
C ASP A 2 13.34 -6.35 -15.09
N ASP A 3 14.22 -6.99 -14.31
CA ASP A 3 13.94 -8.22 -13.55
C ASP A 3 13.14 -7.89 -12.27
N PHE A 4 12.04 -7.17 -12.42
CA PHE A 4 11.15 -6.80 -11.34
C PHE A 4 10.12 -7.89 -11.12
N THR A 5 10.40 -8.84 -10.23
CA THR A 5 9.34 -9.72 -9.72
C THR A 5 8.42 -8.90 -8.80
N PRO A 6 7.09 -9.01 -8.93
CA PRO A 6 6.15 -8.30 -8.04
C PRO A 6 6.44 -8.55 -6.54
N SER A 7 6.90 -9.76 -6.20
CA SER A 7 7.33 -10.14 -4.86
C SER A 7 8.51 -9.31 -4.36
N GLY A 8 9.55 -9.11 -5.20
CA GLY A 8 10.73 -8.30 -4.83
C GLY A 8 10.40 -6.82 -4.61
N LEU A 9 9.41 -6.28 -5.33
CA LEU A 9 8.91 -4.92 -5.07
C LEU A 9 8.19 -4.80 -3.74
N HIS A 10 7.35 -5.78 -3.39
CA HIS A 10 6.66 -5.80 -2.10
C HIS A 10 7.63 -5.89 -0.92
N GLU A 11 8.67 -6.71 -1.03
CA GLU A 11 9.72 -6.82 -0.01
C GLU A 11 10.50 -5.51 0.11
N SER A 12 10.91 -4.92 -1.03
CA SER A 12 11.60 -3.63 -1.05
C SER A 12 10.73 -2.53 -0.41
N LYS A 13 9.43 -2.47 -0.73
CA LYS A 13 8.50 -1.52 -0.12
C LYS A 13 8.49 -1.65 1.40
N ASN A 14 8.44 -2.88 1.92
CA ASN A 14 8.38 -3.12 3.34
C ASN A 14 9.67 -2.68 4.04
N GLU A 15 10.84 -2.99 3.47
CA GLU A 15 12.14 -2.60 4.04
C GLU A 15 12.32 -1.07 4.04
N TRP A 16 12.14 -0.43 2.88
CA TRP A 16 12.32 1.02 2.77
C TRP A 16 11.22 1.79 3.53
N GLY A 17 9.99 1.27 3.54
CA GLY A 17 8.90 1.80 4.33
C GLY A 17 9.15 1.68 5.83
N ALA A 18 9.58 0.52 6.33
CA ALA A 18 9.91 0.32 7.74
C ALA A 18 11.07 1.21 8.19
N ARG A 19 12.10 1.38 7.33
CA ARG A 19 13.21 2.29 7.59
C ARG A 19 12.76 3.75 7.65
N LEU A 20 11.92 4.19 6.72
CA LEU A 20 11.33 5.54 6.75
C LEU A 20 10.55 5.76 8.06
N LEU A 21 9.71 4.80 8.47
CA LEU A 21 8.95 4.88 9.71
C LEU A 21 9.85 4.99 10.94
N THR A 22 10.88 4.15 11.02
CA THR A 22 11.82 4.13 12.15
C THR A 22 12.55 5.45 12.31
N ILE A 23 12.92 6.08 11.19
CA ILE A 23 13.63 7.36 11.19
C ILE A 23 12.65 8.51 11.49
N LEU A 24 11.52 8.58 10.77
CA LEU A 24 10.68 9.79 10.78
C LEU A 24 9.79 9.89 12.03
N THR A 25 9.27 8.78 12.52
CA THR A 25 8.34 8.73 13.68
C THR A 25 8.85 9.50 14.91
N PRO A 26 10.06 9.22 15.45
CA PRO A 26 10.54 9.91 16.64
C PRO A 26 10.70 11.42 16.45
N HIS A 27 11.08 11.87 15.25
CA HIS A 27 11.28 13.29 14.97
C HIS A 27 9.97 14.05 14.82
N VAL A 28 8.94 13.44 14.21
CA VAL A 28 7.59 14.02 14.16
C VAL A 28 7.03 14.16 15.57
N ILE A 29 7.16 13.13 16.41
CA ILE A 29 6.72 13.17 17.82
C ILE A 29 7.46 14.26 18.59
N GLU A 30 8.76 14.42 18.36
CA GLU A 30 9.55 15.49 18.97
C GLU A 30 9.03 16.88 18.57
N GLY A 31 8.60 17.06 17.31
CA GLY A 31 7.98 18.32 16.85
C GLY A 31 6.70 18.63 17.61
N PHE A 32 5.80 17.64 17.77
CA PHE A 32 4.59 17.82 18.58
C PHE A 32 4.89 18.07 20.07
N ARG A 33 5.93 17.43 20.62
CA ARG A 33 6.39 17.69 22.00
C ARG A 33 6.92 19.12 22.16
N SER A 34 7.63 19.66 21.17
CA SER A 34 8.08 21.05 21.18
C SER A 34 6.90 22.02 21.20
N ILE A 35 5.85 21.74 20.42
CA ILE A 35 4.61 22.55 20.42
C ILE A 35 3.89 22.47 21.77
N LEU A 36 3.88 21.28 22.40
CA LEU A 36 3.32 21.11 23.74
C LEU A 36 4.10 21.92 24.78
N GLU A 37 5.43 21.87 24.76
CA GLU A 37 6.27 22.63 25.68
C GLU A 37 6.03 24.14 25.56
N GLU A 38 5.90 24.65 24.33
CA GLU A 38 5.56 26.05 24.08
C GLU A 38 4.17 26.40 24.64
N SER A 39 3.17 25.53 24.46
CA SER A 39 1.83 25.73 25.00
C SER A 39 1.82 25.77 26.54
N ILE A 40 2.58 24.90 27.19
CA ILE A 40 2.75 24.87 28.65
C ILE A 40 3.44 26.15 29.13
N LYS A 41 4.49 26.59 28.44
CA LYS A 41 5.21 27.82 28.78
C LYS A 41 4.30 29.05 28.68
N LEU A 42 3.46 29.12 27.64
CA LEU A 42 2.49 30.20 27.48
C LEU A 42 1.46 30.20 28.62
N CYS A 43 0.90 29.04 28.96
CA CYS A 43 -0.04 28.90 30.06
C CYS A 43 0.58 29.22 31.43
N LYS A 44 1.85 28.87 31.65
CA LYS A 44 2.61 29.23 32.85
C LYS A 44 2.75 30.74 33.02
N ASN A 45 3.01 31.46 31.92
CA ASN A 45 3.18 32.91 31.97
C ASN A 45 1.85 33.66 32.20
N ASN A 46 0.73 33.04 31.86
CA ASN A 46 -0.60 33.62 31.97
C ASN A 46 -1.38 33.11 33.20
N ASP A 47 -0.76 32.29 34.06
CA ASP A 47 -1.39 31.63 35.22
C ASP A 47 -2.62 30.76 34.87
N GLU A 48 -2.71 30.26 33.63
CA GLU A 48 -3.83 29.42 33.15
C GLU A 48 -3.37 27.98 32.85
N MET A 49 -2.74 27.34 33.84
CA MET A 49 -2.17 25.99 33.67
C MET A 49 -3.19 24.92 33.34
N GLU A 50 -4.45 25.07 33.72
CA GLU A 50 -5.52 24.10 33.42
C GLU A 50 -5.88 24.07 31.92
N LYS A 51 -5.57 25.13 31.17
CA LYS A 51 -5.95 25.27 29.76
C LYS A 51 -4.84 24.89 28.79
N TYR A 52 -3.76 24.26 29.27
CA TYR A 52 -2.61 23.91 28.44
C TYR A 52 -2.98 22.98 27.27
N LEU A 53 -3.82 21.96 27.50
CA LEU A 53 -4.29 21.06 26.45
C LEU A 53 -5.12 21.78 25.39
N MET A 54 -5.98 22.71 25.80
CA MET A 54 -6.77 23.52 24.88
C MET A 54 -5.88 24.45 24.05
N THR A 55 -4.86 25.03 24.67
CA THR A 55 -3.85 25.86 23.99
C THR A 55 -3.03 25.04 23.00
N PHE A 56 -2.65 23.81 23.37
CA PHE A 56 -1.99 22.87 22.48
C PHE A 56 -2.87 22.49 21.27
N GLN A 57 -4.16 22.20 21.48
CA GLN A 57 -5.11 21.98 20.38
C GLN A 57 -5.20 23.19 19.44
N ASN A 58 -5.24 24.40 20.00
CA ASN A 58 -5.25 25.63 19.22
C ASN A 58 -3.98 25.77 18.36
N PHE A 59 -2.81 25.41 18.87
CA PHE A 59 -1.57 25.41 18.09
C PHE A 59 -1.57 24.35 16.99
N ILE A 60 -1.97 23.11 17.30
CA ILE A 60 -2.08 22.03 16.31
C ILE A 60 -3.06 22.38 15.20
N SER A 61 -4.16 23.06 15.51
CA SER A 61 -5.16 23.48 14.52
C SER A 61 -4.60 24.43 13.45
N ARG A 62 -3.44 25.07 13.72
CA ARG A 62 -2.76 26.00 12.80
C ARG A 62 -1.76 25.32 11.88
N ILE A 63 -1.38 24.06 12.14
CA ILE A 63 -0.40 23.30 11.35
C ILE A 63 -0.75 23.24 9.85
N PRO A 64 -2.02 23.04 9.44
CA PRO A 64 -2.39 23.08 8.03
C PRO A 64 -2.16 24.42 7.34
N LYS A 65 -1.95 25.50 8.11
CA LYS A 65 -1.74 26.87 7.63
C LYS A 65 -0.32 27.36 7.86
N TRP A 66 0.64 26.46 8.11
CA TRP A 66 2.05 26.83 8.21
C TRP A 66 2.56 27.45 6.90
N SER A 67 3.46 28.43 7.03
CA SER A 67 4.18 28.97 5.88
C SER A 67 5.29 28.02 5.44
N ASN A 68 5.69 28.13 4.18
CA ASN A 68 6.79 27.34 3.63
C ASN A 68 8.08 27.52 4.44
N ASP A 69 8.37 28.72 4.96
CA ASP A 69 9.56 28.97 5.80
C ASP A 69 9.55 28.15 7.11
N ILE A 70 8.37 27.97 7.73
CA ILE A 70 8.22 27.16 8.94
C ILE A 70 8.45 25.68 8.58
N VAL A 71 7.85 25.22 7.47
CA VAL A 71 8.03 23.85 6.98
C VAL A 71 9.49 23.57 6.65
N ASP A 72 10.18 24.48 5.97
CA ASP A 72 11.59 24.34 5.62
C ASP A 72 12.49 24.27 6.85
N THR A 73 12.23 25.10 7.85
CA THR A 73 12.96 25.10 9.11
C THR A 73 12.76 23.78 9.85
N GLU A 74 11.53 23.27 9.84
CA GLU A 74 11.17 22.01 10.48
C GLU A 74 11.75 20.80 9.74
N THR A 75 11.71 20.78 8.41
CA THR A 75 12.36 19.74 7.60
C THR A 75 13.87 19.72 7.85
N LYS A 76 14.53 20.89 7.91
CA LYS A 76 15.96 20.99 8.25
C LYS A 76 16.25 20.41 9.64
N ARG A 77 15.43 20.74 10.65
CA ARG A 77 15.53 20.17 12.00
C ARG A 77 15.48 18.63 11.95
N ILE A 78 14.57 18.05 11.17
CA ILE A 78 14.43 16.59 11.02
C ILE A 78 15.66 15.99 10.35
N ILE A 79 16.18 16.59 9.28
CA ILE A 79 17.38 16.09 8.57
C ILE A 79 18.60 16.13 9.51
N GLU A 80 18.81 17.23 10.22
CA GLU A 80 19.93 17.39 11.15
C GLU A 80 19.85 16.43 12.34
N LYS A 81 18.67 16.27 12.95
CA LYS A 81 18.49 15.40 14.12
C LYS A 81 18.43 13.91 13.80
N SER A 82 17.96 13.55 12.61
CA SER A 82 17.93 12.15 12.16
C SER A 82 19.30 11.60 11.80
N GLY A 83 20.26 12.47 11.49
CA GLY A 83 21.55 12.06 10.95
C GLY A 83 21.45 11.42 9.57
N CYS A 84 20.28 11.47 8.94
CA CYS A 84 19.99 10.85 7.64
C CYS A 84 20.09 11.89 6.53
N GLN A 85 21.26 12.00 5.91
CA GLN A 85 21.51 12.95 4.82
C GLN A 85 20.74 12.60 3.54
N TYR A 86 20.38 11.32 3.37
CA TYR A 86 19.66 10.80 2.21
C TYR A 86 18.15 10.70 2.46
N LEU A 87 17.59 11.44 3.43
CA LEU A 87 16.16 11.36 3.75
C LEU A 87 15.27 11.72 2.56
N GLU A 88 15.68 12.70 1.75
CA GLU A 88 14.99 13.07 0.51
C GLU A 88 15.00 11.94 -0.52
N ASP A 89 16.16 11.31 -0.74
CA ASP A 89 16.29 10.15 -1.62
C ASP A 89 15.49 8.95 -1.11
N LEU A 90 15.43 8.76 0.22
CA LEU A 90 14.65 7.69 0.85
C LEU A 90 13.15 7.87 0.58
N ILE A 91 12.63 9.08 0.78
CA ILE A 91 11.22 9.41 0.51
C ILE A 91 10.91 9.22 -0.97
N THR A 92 11.78 9.72 -1.85
CA THR A 92 11.67 9.56 -3.30
C THR A 92 11.68 8.09 -3.70
N CYS A 93 12.57 7.28 -3.12
CA CYS A 93 12.64 5.83 -3.35
C CYS A 93 11.33 5.13 -2.94
N VAL A 94 10.78 5.45 -1.76
CA VAL A 94 9.51 4.90 -1.30
C VAL A 94 8.36 5.27 -2.24
N HIS A 95 8.30 6.53 -2.71
CA HIS A 95 7.31 6.97 -3.69
C HIS A 95 7.45 6.21 -5.02
N ILE A 96 8.67 6.07 -5.55
CA ILE A 96 8.94 5.34 -6.80
C ILE A 96 8.55 3.86 -6.67
N ILE A 97 8.92 3.19 -5.58
CA ILE A 97 8.56 1.78 -5.36
C ILE A 97 7.04 1.62 -5.29
N GLN A 98 6.36 2.48 -4.52
CA GLN A 98 4.92 2.42 -4.40
C GLN A 98 4.24 2.70 -5.75
N LEU A 99 4.79 3.61 -6.56
CA LEU A 99 4.33 3.86 -7.91
C LEU A 99 4.51 2.64 -8.81
N LYS A 100 5.71 2.04 -8.79
CA LYS A 100 6.02 0.83 -9.56
C LYS A 100 5.10 -0.32 -9.18
N ILE A 101 4.81 -0.53 -7.90
CA ILE A 101 3.84 -1.54 -7.43
C ILE A 101 2.47 -1.29 -8.05
N LEU A 102 1.96 -0.06 -7.97
CA LEU A 102 0.64 0.27 -8.53
C LEU A 102 0.60 0.12 -10.05
N THR A 103 1.71 0.43 -10.73
CA THR A 103 1.80 0.30 -12.19
C THR A 103 2.10 -1.11 -12.69
N SER A 104 2.62 -1.99 -11.83
CA SER A 104 2.92 -3.39 -12.19
C SER A 104 1.67 -4.25 -12.35
N VAL A 105 0.52 -3.82 -11.81
CA VAL A 105 -0.77 -4.54 -11.90
C VAL A 105 -1.49 -4.26 -13.23
N ARG A 106 -0.76 -3.82 -14.26
CA ARG A 106 -1.34 -3.46 -15.56
C ARG A 106 -1.86 -4.68 -16.33
N VAL A 107 -2.99 -4.50 -17.01
CA VAL A 107 -3.61 -5.50 -17.91
C VAL A 107 -3.22 -5.33 -19.41
N GLY A 108 -2.76 -4.17 -19.85
CA GLY A 108 -2.38 -3.89 -21.25
C GLY A 108 -0.94 -4.25 -21.68
N GLN A 109 -0.71 -4.41 -22.99
CA GLN A 109 0.59 -4.82 -23.55
C GLN A 109 1.60 -3.66 -23.77
N LYS A 110 1.17 -2.40 -23.93
CA LYS A 110 2.07 -1.26 -24.21
C LYS A 110 2.44 -0.42 -22.98
N ALA A 111 3.73 -0.17 -22.78
CA ALA A 111 4.31 0.76 -21.79
C ALA A 111 3.93 2.23 -22.09
N LYS A 112 2.74 2.68 -21.69
CA LYS A 112 2.48 4.12 -21.53
C LYS A 112 3.39 4.62 -20.41
N LYS A 113 4.33 5.51 -20.73
CA LYS A 113 5.15 6.23 -19.73
C LYS A 113 4.21 7.18 -19.00
N VAL A 114 3.80 6.82 -17.78
CA VAL A 114 3.05 7.72 -16.92
C VAL A 114 4.07 8.59 -16.20
N ASP A 115 4.22 9.83 -16.66
CA ASP A 115 5.04 10.83 -15.96
C ASP A 115 4.22 11.35 -14.77
N LEU A 116 4.62 10.95 -13.56
CA LEU A 116 3.91 11.32 -12.34
C LEU A 116 4.85 12.13 -11.46
N ASP A 117 4.37 13.32 -11.12
CA ASP A 117 5.12 14.26 -10.31
C ASP A 117 5.32 13.71 -8.89
N ILE A 118 6.57 13.73 -8.42
CA ILE A 118 6.97 13.20 -7.12
C ILE A 118 6.85 14.32 -6.09
N MET A 119 6.18 14.05 -4.98
CA MET A 119 6.06 15.01 -3.88
C MET A 119 7.44 15.33 -3.28
N GLY A 120 7.80 16.61 -3.23
CA GLY A 120 9.03 17.08 -2.60
C GLY A 120 9.05 16.82 -1.08
N ILE A 121 10.25 16.77 -0.49
CA ILE A 121 10.42 16.46 0.93
C ILE A 121 9.64 17.41 1.85
N ASN A 122 9.64 18.71 1.57
CA ASN A 122 8.94 19.71 2.39
C ASN A 122 7.43 19.50 2.37
N ASP A 123 6.85 19.28 1.19
CA ASP A 123 5.42 19.02 1.03
C ASP A 123 5.02 17.70 1.71
N PHE A 124 5.87 16.67 1.58
CA PHE A 124 5.66 15.39 2.25
C PHE A 124 5.65 15.55 3.77
N ILE A 125 6.67 16.19 4.34
CA ILE A 125 6.77 16.44 5.78
C ILE A 125 5.60 17.28 6.28
N HIS A 126 5.23 18.34 5.55
CA HIS A 126 4.07 19.15 5.91
C HIS A 126 2.78 18.33 5.94
N LYS A 127 2.56 17.50 4.92
CA LYS A 127 1.38 16.62 4.85
C LYS A 127 1.36 15.56 5.96
N VAL A 128 2.51 15.00 6.32
CA VAL A 128 2.65 14.12 7.49
C VAL A 128 2.24 14.87 8.76
N TYR A 129 2.74 16.09 8.97
CA TYR A 129 2.35 16.92 10.11
C TYR A 129 0.86 17.23 10.13
N VAL A 130 0.25 17.55 8.99
CA VAL A 130 -1.20 17.79 8.88
C VAL A 130 -2.02 16.56 9.25
N ASN A 131 -1.63 15.38 8.76
CA ASN A 131 -2.33 14.13 9.07
C ASN A 131 -2.17 13.74 10.54
N THR A 132 -0.96 13.85 11.09
CA THR A 132 -0.69 13.59 12.51
C THR A 132 -1.38 14.61 13.42
N ALA A 133 -1.45 15.88 13.01
CA ALA A 133 -2.15 16.95 13.72
C ALA A 133 -3.63 16.63 13.90
N ARG A 134 -4.30 16.12 12.85
CA ARG A 134 -5.71 15.73 12.91
C ARG A 134 -5.95 14.58 13.88
N GLN A 135 -5.02 13.63 13.99
CA GLN A 135 -5.13 12.52 14.96
C GLN A 135 -4.83 12.99 16.38
N CYS A 136 -3.77 13.79 16.57
CA CYS A 136 -3.41 14.35 17.87
C CYS A 136 -4.50 15.28 18.41
N TYR A 137 -5.18 16.04 17.55
CA TYR A 137 -6.29 16.91 17.95
C TYR A 137 -7.45 16.11 18.56
N ARG A 138 -7.81 14.97 17.94
CA ARG A 138 -8.85 14.05 18.43
C ARG A 138 -8.42 13.36 19.73
N ASN A 139 -7.15 12.97 19.81
CA ASN A 139 -6.58 12.23 20.94
C ASN A 139 -5.72 13.13 21.84
N VAL A 140 -6.22 14.30 22.23
CA VAL A 140 -5.39 15.29 22.95
C VAL A 140 -4.91 14.80 24.32
N TYR A 141 -5.69 13.93 24.97
CA TYR A 141 -5.36 13.37 26.29
C TYR A 141 -4.11 12.48 26.28
N LEU A 142 -3.61 12.08 25.11
CA LEU A 142 -2.31 11.42 25.01
C LEU A 142 -1.16 12.31 25.51
N PHE A 143 -1.37 13.63 25.51
CA PHE A 143 -0.40 14.63 25.92
C PHE A 143 -0.62 15.15 27.35
N ASP A 144 -1.52 14.52 28.12
CA ASP A 144 -1.76 14.92 29.51
C ASP A 144 -0.51 14.67 30.37
N ILE A 145 -0.08 15.70 31.10
CA ILE A 145 1.10 15.67 31.96
C ILE A 145 0.83 15.04 33.33
N HIS A 146 -0.43 14.94 33.74
CA HIS A 146 -0.85 14.49 35.08
C HIS A 146 -1.11 12.98 35.16
N VAL A 147 -0.88 12.24 34.07
CA VAL A 147 -1.10 10.79 34.04
C VAL A 147 0.00 10.00 34.77
N PRO A 148 -0.32 8.85 35.38
CA PRO A 148 0.66 7.97 36.01
C PRO A 148 1.76 7.53 35.02
N PRO A 149 2.99 7.21 35.47
CA PRO A 149 4.10 6.82 34.59
C PRO A 149 3.80 5.65 33.66
N LEU A 150 3.05 4.65 34.13
CA LEU A 150 2.61 3.51 33.32
C LEU A 150 1.70 3.95 32.18
N GLN A 151 0.74 4.83 32.47
CA GLN A 151 -0.17 5.37 31.46
C GLN A 151 0.59 6.26 30.48
N LYS A 152 1.56 7.05 30.95
CA LYS A 152 2.45 7.85 30.09
C LYS A 152 3.21 6.97 29.09
N GLN A 153 3.69 5.81 29.54
CA GLN A 153 4.36 4.85 28.65
C GLN A 153 3.40 4.28 27.59
N LYS A 154 2.18 3.89 27.99
CA LYS A 154 1.14 3.43 27.06
C LYS A 154 0.76 4.51 26.05
N ASN A 155 0.53 5.75 26.51
CA ASN A 155 0.21 6.89 25.66
C ASN A 155 1.33 7.20 24.66
N ASN A 156 2.61 7.09 25.07
CA ASN A 156 3.73 7.25 24.14
C ASN A 156 3.74 6.18 23.05
N ARG A 157 3.48 4.91 23.41
CA ARG A 157 3.38 3.83 22.42
C ARG A 157 2.21 4.05 21.47
N GLU A 158 1.07 4.49 21.99
CA GLU A 158 -0.10 4.84 21.18
C GLU A 158 0.22 5.99 20.21
N LEU A 159 0.91 7.02 20.69
CA LEU A 159 1.36 8.14 19.86
C LEU A 159 2.32 7.70 18.74
N GLU A 160 3.22 6.75 19.01
CA GLU A 160 4.09 6.14 18.00
C GLU A 160 3.27 5.43 16.92
N VAL A 161 2.30 4.60 17.31
CA VAL A 161 1.44 3.87 16.37
C VAL A 161 0.62 4.83 15.50
N ILE A 162 -0.02 5.83 16.11
CA ILE A 162 -0.78 6.86 15.40
C ILE A 162 0.10 7.60 14.39
N THR A 163 1.32 7.97 14.80
CA THR A 163 2.26 8.70 13.93
C THR A 163 2.71 7.84 12.76
N GLN A 164 3.02 6.56 13.00
CA GLN A 164 3.37 5.61 11.94
C GLN A 164 2.24 5.44 10.93
N GLU A 165 1.00 5.31 11.40
CA GLU A 165 -0.18 5.22 10.54
C GLU A 165 -0.34 6.48 9.67
N CYS A 166 -0.15 7.67 10.26
CA CYS A 166 -0.22 8.94 9.53
C CYS A 166 0.87 9.06 8.45
N ILE A 167 2.08 8.57 8.70
CA ILE A 167 3.16 8.55 7.70
C ILE A 167 2.77 7.62 6.55
N LEU A 168 2.29 6.41 6.84
CA LEU A 168 1.85 5.46 5.80
C LEU A 168 0.68 6.00 4.98
N ASN A 169 -0.29 6.65 5.63
CA ASN A 169 -1.41 7.29 4.94
C ASN A 169 -0.93 8.42 4.03
N THR A 170 0.05 9.21 4.47
CA THR A 170 0.63 10.28 3.64
C THR A 170 1.36 9.72 2.41
N VAL A 171 2.11 8.63 2.56
CA VAL A 171 2.72 7.92 1.41
C VAL A 171 1.65 7.46 0.42
N ARG A 172 0.50 6.94 0.89
CA ARG A 172 -0.61 6.52 0.01
C ARG A 172 -1.26 7.70 -0.71
N GLU A 173 -1.50 8.81 0.01
CA GLU A 173 -2.10 10.03 -0.52
C GLU A 173 -1.17 10.84 -1.42
N SER A 174 0.13 10.56 -1.41
CA SER A 174 1.10 11.20 -2.30
C SER A 174 0.96 10.75 -3.75
N ILE A 175 0.24 9.64 -3.99
CA ILE A 175 0.14 9.03 -5.32
C ILE A 175 -1.23 9.30 -5.91
N PRO A 176 -1.30 9.83 -7.15
CA PRO A 176 -2.56 10.11 -7.82
C PRO A 176 -3.18 8.81 -8.38
N VAL A 177 -3.70 7.95 -7.50
CA VAL A 177 -4.31 6.66 -7.86
C VAL A 177 -5.44 6.86 -8.88
N GLN A 178 -6.21 7.94 -8.78
CA GLN A 178 -7.27 8.27 -9.74
C GLN A 178 -6.73 8.51 -11.15
N THR A 179 -5.60 9.22 -11.27
CA THR A 179 -4.94 9.47 -12.56
C THR A 179 -4.42 8.16 -13.14
N ILE A 180 -3.77 7.35 -12.30
CA ILE A 180 -3.27 6.03 -12.68
C ILE A 180 -4.42 5.15 -13.21
N LEU A 181 -5.54 5.06 -12.48
CA LEU A 181 -6.71 4.28 -12.89
C LEU A 181 -7.35 4.79 -14.18
N LYS A 182 -7.45 6.11 -14.37
CA LYS A 182 -7.94 6.69 -15.65
C LYS A 182 -7.05 6.30 -16.82
N CYS A 183 -5.72 6.39 -16.67
CA CYS A 183 -4.79 5.94 -17.71
C CYS A 183 -4.94 4.45 -18.05
N TYR A 184 -5.40 3.61 -17.11
CA TYR A 184 -5.68 2.19 -17.34
C TYR A 184 -7.06 1.93 -17.95
N LEU A 185 -8.05 2.78 -17.72
CA LEU A 185 -9.40 2.66 -18.28
C LEU A 185 -9.59 3.39 -19.61
N ASP A 186 -8.68 4.30 -19.98
CA ASP A 186 -8.58 4.89 -21.31
C ASP A 186 -8.03 3.86 -22.32
N GLU A 187 -8.82 2.83 -22.58
CA GLU A 187 -8.68 1.86 -23.69
C GLU A 187 -9.29 2.40 -24.99
N THR A 188 -9.97 3.55 -24.98
CA THR A 188 -10.75 4.08 -26.11
C THR A 188 -9.94 4.84 -27.18
N THR A 189 -8.61 4.70 -27.20
CA THR A 189 -7.76 5.20 -28.30
C THR A 189 -6.73 4.16 -28.76
N GLU A 190 -7.09 2.88 -28.72
CA GLU A 190 -6.49 1.87 -29.58
C GLU A 190 -7.49 1.52 -30.70
N ASP A 191 -8.05 2.53 -31.37
CA ASP A 191 -8.71 2.31 -32.66
C ASP A 191 -7.62 2.02 -33.70
N ASP A 192 -7.79 0.87 -34.36
CA ASP A 192 -7.10 0.38 -35.54
C ASP A 192 -6.52 1.48 -36.44
N ILE A 193 -5.22 1.76 -36.31
CA ILE A 193 -4.43 2.20 -37.46
C ILE A 193 -3.76 0.95 -37.99
N GLN A 194 -4.49 0.19 -38.81
CA GLN A 194 -3.85 -0.63 -39.83
C GLN A 194 -3.12 0.36 -40.75
N GLU A 195 -1.83 0.56 -40.52
CA GLU A 195 -0.95 1.10 -41.54
C GLU A 195 -0.93 0.08 -42.68
N GLU A 196 -1.85 0.23 -43.64
CA GLU A 196 -1.67 -0.32 -44.98
C GLU A 196 -0.37 0.31 -45.52
N ILE A 197 0.73 -0.43 -45.36
CA ILE A 197 1.94 -0.22 -46.13
C ILE A 197 1.52 -0.43 -47.59
N LYS A 198 1.23 0.66 -48.30
CA LYS A 198 1.24 0.64 -49.75
C LYS A 198 2.68 0.35 -50.17
N GLU A 199 2.94 -0.90 -50.53
CA GLU A 199 4.14 -1.27 -51.26
C GLU A 199 4.15 -0.45 -52.56
N GLU A 200 5.02 0.56 -52.62
CA GLU A 200 5.36 1.21 -53.88
C GLU A 200 6.17 0.22 -54.72
N ASP A 201 5.52 -0.24 -55.78
CA ASP A 201 6.04 -1.06 -56.85
C ASP A 201 7.17 -0.32 -57.58
N ILE A 202 8.42 -0.51 -57.14
CA ILE A 202 9.60 -0.06 -57.89
C ILE A 202 9.97 -1.10 -58.93
N THR A 203 9.26 -1.05 -60.06
CA THR A 203 9.74 -1.60 -61.34
C THR A 203 10.92 -0.74 -61.83
N PRO A 204 12.12 -1.31 -62.09
CA PRO A 204 13.23 -0.56 -62.65
C PRO A 204 12.98 -0.26 -64.14
N PRO A 205 13.16 0.99 -64.62
CA PRO A 205 13.15 1.27 -66.05
C PRO A 205 14.47 0.81 -66.69
N GLU A 206 14.38 -0.06 -67.69
CA GLU A 206 15.44 -0.26 -68.69
C GLU A 206 15.58 0.99 -69.56
N GLU A 207 16.76 1.62 -69.60
CA GLU A 207 17.25 2.32 -70.80
C GLU A 207 18.79 2.25 -70.94
N LYS A 208 19.20 1.44 -71.93
CA LYS A 208 20.16 1.69 -73.03
C LYS A 208 21.57 2.28 -72.79
N GLU A 209 22.50 1.56 -73.42
CA GLU A 209 23.89 1.87 -73.80
C GLU A 209 24.10 3.29 -74.39
N ASP A 210 25.20 3.98 -74.05
CA ASP A 210 26.36 4.12 -74.95
C ASP A 210 27.59 4.76 -74.25
N ASP A 211 28.74 4.48 -74.84
CA ASP A 211 30.17 4.78 -74.57
C ASP A 211 30.56 6.11 -73.90
N THR A 212 31.63 6.10 -73.07
CA THR A 212 32.95 6.71 -73.37
C THR A 212 33.95 6.57 -72.19
N THR A 213 35.13 6.05 -72.53
CA THR A 213 36.43 5.91 -71.84
C THR A 213 36.97 7.09 -70.99
N GLU A 214 37.62 6.81 -69.84
CA GLU A 214 39.09 6.88 -69.60
C GLU A 214 39.49 6.77 -68.09
N GLN A 215 40.41 5.84 -67.79
CA GLN A 215 41.57 5.89 -66.85
C GLN A 215 41.36 6.33 -65.36
N THR A 216 41.90 5.72 -64.29
CA THR A 216 43.13 4.92 -64.06
C THR A 216 43.18 4.45 -62.58
N GLY A 217 43.71 3.23 -62.33
CA GLY A 217 44.45 2.77 -61.11
C GLY A 217 43.62 2.44 -59.85
N GLY A 218 43.79 1.31 -59.14
CA GLY A 218 44.70 0.17 -59.24
C GLY A 218 44.44 -0.84 -58.10
N GLU A 219 44.84 -2.09 -58.36
CA GLU A 219 45.23 -3.19 -57.44
C GLU A 219 44.19 -3.92 -56.53
N GLU A 220 43.76 -5.08 -57.05
CA GLU A 220 43.50 -6.44 -56.51
C GLU A 220 44.08 -6.89 -55.13
N PRO A 221 43.78 -8.11 -54.60
CA PRO A 221 42.76 -9.12 -54.96
C PRO A 221 42.06 -9.89 -53.78
N THR A 222 41.08 -10.75 -54.16
CA THR A 222 40.68 -12.07 -53.57
C THR A 222 39.98 -12.09 -52.19
N GLU A 223 38.98 -12.93 -51.90
CA GLU A 223 38.75 -14.31 -52.33
C GLU A 223 37.27 -14.74 -52.16
N SER A 224 36.90 -15.73 -52.97
CA SER A 224 35.63 -16.43 -53.20
C SER A 224 34.98 -17.15 -52.01
N ILE A 225 33.66 -17.39 -52.08
CA ILE A 225 33.03 -18.72 -52.31
C ILE A 225 31.50 -18.59 -52.12
N ASP A 226 30.77 -18.88 -53.18
CA ASP A 226 29.37 -19.32 -53.17
C ASP A 226 29.36 -20.87 -53.16
N PRO A 227 28.40 -21.56 -52.53
CA PRO A 227 27.35 -22.13 -53.38
C PRO A 227 25.96 -22.23 -52.73
N GLU A 228 24.98 -21.64 -53.40
CA GLU A 228 23.80 -22.29 -54.00
C GLU A 228 23.22 -23.56 -53.31
N ILE A 229 22.07 -23.43 -52.61
CA ILE A 229 20.99 -24.44 -52.58
C ILE A 229 19.60 -23.75 -52.49
N LYS A 230 18.71 -24.09 -53.43
CA LYS A 230 17.31 -23.62 -53.59
C LYS A 230 16.30 -24.46 -52.73
N PRO A 231 14.95 -24.33 -52.88
CA PRO A 231 14.04 -23.83 -51.84
C PRO A 231 13.05 -24.90 -51.33
N LYS A 232 12.41 -24.71 -50.16
CA LYS A 232 11.16 -25.41 -49.81
C LYS A 232 10.19 -24.53 -49.03
N GLU A 233 8.92 -24.76 -49.35
CA GLU A 233 7.69 -23.99 -49.12
C GLU A 233 7.20 -23.94 -47.66
N ASN A 234 6.47 -22.85 -47.38
CA ASN A 234 5.26 -22.67 -46.54
C ASN A 234 4.90 -23.72 -45.48
N VAL A 235 4.65 -23.28 -44.23
CA VAL A 235 3.35 -23.44 -43.51
C VAL A 235 3.22 -22.39 -42.38
N ASP A 236 2.11 -21.65 -42.46
CA ASP A 236 1.21 -21.01 -41.48
C ASP A 236 1.51 -20.83 -39.97
N GLU A 237 1.04 -19.64 -39.53
CA GLU A 237 0.25 -19.31 -38.33
C GLU A 237 0.62 -19.92 -36.96
N LYS A 238 1.02 -19.03 -36.02
CA LYS A 238 1.13 -19.37 -34.60
C LYS A 238 -0.24 -19.28 -33.91
N PRO A 239 -0.64 -20.29 -33.12
CA PRO A 239 -1.99 -20.42 -32.59
C PRO A 239 -2.22 -19.60 -31.31
N SER A 240 -3.46 -19.12 -31.18
CA SER A 240 -4.10 -18.78 -29.91
C SER A 240 -3.83 -19.87 -28.87
N THR A 241 -3.16 -19.53 -27.76
CA THR A 241 -3.02 -20.44 -26.62
C THR A 241 -4.34 -20.51 -25.85
N THR A 242 -5.27 -21.32 -26.35
CA THR A 242 -6.39 -21.83 -25.56
C THR A 242 -5.83 -22.86 -24.58
N LEU A 243 -5.89 -22.56 -23.28
CA LEU A 243 -5.51 -23.51 -22.22
C LEU A 243 -6.40 -24.76 -22.31
N THR A 244 -5.82 -25.88 -22.72
CA THR A 244 -6.48 -27.20 -22.70
C THR A 244 -5.93 -28.01 -21.53
N PHE A 245 -6.80 -28.45 -20.63
CA PHE A 245 -6.40 -29.31 -19.52
C PHE A 245 -6.33 -30.76 -19.98
N ASN A 246 -5.24 -31.44 -19.64
CA ASN A 246 -5.02 -32.85 -20.00
C ASN A 246 -5.70 -33.78 -18.99
N ASP A 247 -6.32 -34.87 -19.44
CA ASP A 247 -7.07 -35.84 -18.61
C ASP A 247 -6.19 -36.94 -17.99
N VAL A 248 -4.86 -36.86 -18.17
CA VAL A 248 -3.89 -37.82 -17.64
C VAL A 248 -2.92 -37.10 -16.70
N ASP A 249 -2.96 -37.47 -15.43
CA ASP A 249 -2.09 -36.94 -14.39
C ASP A 249 -0.86 -37.86 -14.22
N SER A 250 0.32 -37.28 -13.97
CA SER A 250 1.54 -38.01 -13.66
C SER A 250 1.75 -38.05 -12.14
N ALA A 251 1.84 -39.26 -11.58
CA ALA A 251 2.07 -39.48 -10.16
C ALA A 251 3.34 -40.31 -9.91
N VAL A 252 3.98 -40.08 -8.77
CA VAL A 252 5.25 -40.72 -8.39
C VAL A 252 5.07 -41.41 -7.04
N ASP A 253 5.46 -42.69 -6.96
CA ASP A 253 5.43 -43.46 -5.70
C ASP A 253 6.67 -43.14 -4.83
N THR A 254 6.63 -43.56 -3.57
CA THR A 254 7.71 -43.49 -2.56
C THR A 254 9.04 -44.09 -3.04
N GLU A 255 9.02 -45.01 -4.00
CA GLU A 255 10.21 -45.60 -4.65
C GLU A 255 10.67 -44.87 -5.93
N LYS A 256 10.14 -43.67 -6.22
CA LYS A 256 10.43 -42.85 -7.41
C LYS A 256 10.05 -43.48 -8.77
N ASN A 257 9.09 -44.40 -8.77
CA ASN A 257 8.52 -44.92 -10.02
C ASN A 257 7.38 -44.00 -10.48
N GLU A 258 7.42 -43.56 -11.74
CA GLU A 258 6.38 -42.74 -12.37
C GLU A 258 5.27 -43.62 -12.95
N TYR A 259 4.02 -43.30 -12.66
CA TYR A 259 2.84 -43.92 -13.28
C TYR A 259 1.82 -42.87 -13.70
N GLN A 260 1.10 -43.18 -14.78
CA GLN A 260 0.07 -42.31 -15.34
C GLN A 260 -1.29 -42.70 -14.79
N ILE A 261 -2.03 -41.72 -14.29
CA ILE A 261 -3.38 -41.89 -13.76
C ILE A 261 -4.34 -41.21 -14.73
N GLU A 262 -5.29 -41.96 -15.28
CA GLU A 262 -6.40 -41.39 -16.05
C GLU A 262 -7.39 -40.75 -15.05
N ALA A 263 -7.43 -39.43 -15.06
CA ALA A 263 -8.28 -38.61 -14.20
C ALA A 263 -9.09 -37.64 -15.07
N PRO A 264 -10.14 -38.13 -15.76
CA PRO A 264 -10.94 -37.31 -16.67
C PRO A 264 -11.64 -36.19 -15.90
N LYS A 265 -11.49 -34.96 -16.37
CA LYS A 265 -12.09 -33.75 -15.77
C LYS A 265 -13.49 -33.49 -16.33
N ASP A 266 -14.37 -34.47 -16.21
CA ASP A 266 -15.77 -34.34 -16.58
C ASP A 266 -16.60 -33.67 -15.46
N LEU A 267 -17.65 -32.94 -15.82
CA LEU A 267 -18.49 -32.18 -14.87
C LEU A 267 -19.14 -33.11 -13.83
N GLU A 268 -19.58 -34.30 -14.24
CA GLU A 268 -20.19 -35.29 -13.36
C GLU A 268 -19.21 -35.80 -12.29
N ARG A 269 -17.95 -36.02 -12.68
CA ARG A 269 -16.89 -36.47 -11.76
C ARG A 269 -16.50 -35.37 -10.77
N LEU A 270 -16.47 -34.11 -11.21
CA LEU A 270 -16.18 -32.96 -10.34
C LEU A 270 -17.29 -32.74 -9.30
N GLU A 271 -18.56 -32.91 -9.68
CA GLU A 271 -19.69 -32.87 -8.73
C GLU A 271 -19.62 -33.99 -7.69
N GLU A 272 -19.24 -35.20 -8.13
CA GLU A 272 -19.06 -36.35 -7.24
C GLU A 272 -17.95 -36.10 -6.21
N ILE A 273 -16.79 -35.59 -6.64
CA ILE A 273 -15.68 -35.23 -5.74
C ILE A 273 -16.11 -34.13 -4.75
N SER A 274 -16.89 -33.15 -5.22
CA SER A 274 -17.41 -32.09 -4.36
C SER A 274 -18.35 -32.63 -3.28
N LYS A 275 -19.25 -33.56 -3.62
CA LYS A 275 -20.15 -34.20 -2.65
C LYS A 275 -19.38 -35.02 -1.63
N ILE A 276 -18.45 -35.86 -2.08
CA ILE A 276 -17.64 -36.72 -1.20
C ILE A 276 -16.85 -35.88 -0.18
N ARG A 277 -16.18 -34.80 -0.61
CA ARG A 277 -15.44 -33.92 0.31
C ARG A 277 -16.34 -33.18 1.30
N ASN A 278 -17.56 -32.84 0.88
CA ASN A 278 -18.53 -32.20 1.75
C ASN A 278 -19.05 -33.17 2.82
N ASP A 279 -19.35 -34.41 2.43
CA ASP A 279 -19.81 -35.44 3.34
C ASP A 279 -18.72 -35.88 4.32
N LEU A 280 -17.45 -35.93 3.89
CA LEU A 280 -16.31 -36.23 4.77
C LEU A 280 -16.17 -35.18 5.89
N ARG A 281 -16.20 -33.88 5.55
CA ARG A 281 -16.15 -32.82 6.57
C ARG A 281 -17.31 -32.91 7.55
N LYS A 282 -18.49 -33.26 7.04
CA LYS A 282 -19.68 -33.43 7.87
C LYS A 282 -19.56 -34.64 8.81
N GLN A 283 -18.95 -35.74 8.36
CA GLN A 283 -18.65 -36.89 9.21
C GLN A 283 -17.58 -36.59 10.26
N GLU A 284 -16.52 -35.86 9.89
CA GLU A 284 -15.50 -35.41 10.85
C GLU A 284 -16.11 -34.50 11.94
N GLU A 285 -17.04 -33.60 11.57
CA GLU A 285 -17.82 -32.80 12.52
C GLU A 285 -18.80 -33.62 13.38
N GLU A 286 -19.25 -34.80 12.92
CA GLU A 286 -20.15 -35.70 13.64
C GLU A 286 -19.41 -36.73 14.52
N ASP A 287 -18.17 -37.09 14.19
CA ASP A 287 -17.33 -38.01 14.98
C ASP A 287 -16.66 -37.32 16.19
N ASP A 288 -16.54 -35.97 16.18
CA ASP A 288 -16.14 -35.15 17.33
C ASP A 288 -17.27 -34.93 18.37
N ASN A 289 -18.33 -35.75 18.35
CA ASN A 289 -19.41 -35.77 19.35
C ASN A 289 -19.03 -36.52 20.65
N ASP A 290 -17.76 -36.53 21.05
CA ASP A 290 -17.42 -36.69 22.46
C ASP A 290 -17.71 -35.34 23.15
N ASP A 291 -18.85 -35.27 23.85
CA ASP A 291 -19.42 -34.12 24.57
C ASP A 291 -18.49 -33.42 25.60
N GLU A 292 -17.20 -33.78 25.67
CA GLU A 292 -16.20 -33.20 26.57
C GLU A 292 -15.52 -31.93 26.01
N ASP A 293 -15.41 -31.76 24.69
CA ASP A 293 -14.69 -30.61 24.09
C ASP A 293 -15.59 -29.47 23.58
N LYS A 294 -16.91 -29.60 23.69
CA LYS A 294 -17.84 -28.52 23.35
C LYS A 294 -17.93 -27.52 24.51
N ILE A 295 -17.52 -26.28 24.26
CA ILE A 295 -17.59 -25.17 25.24
C ILE A 295 -19.01 -25.05 25.80
N LYS A 296 -19.20 -25.42 27.07
CA LYS A 296 -20.44 -25.21 27.81
C LYS A 296 -20.48 -23.77 28.31
N ILE A 297 -21.22 -22.91 27.62
CA ILE A 297 -21.49 -21.56 28.10
C ILE A 297 -22.51 -21.68 29.23
N SER A 298 -22.08 -21.45 30.47
CA SER A 298 -22.98 -21.38 31.62
C SER A 298 -23.91 -20.18 31.49
N THR A 299 -25.21 -20.37 31.68
CA THR A 299 -26.21 -19.29 31.71
C THR A 299 -26.34 -18.62 33.07
N ASP A 300 -25.49 -18.98 34.03
CA ASP A 300 -25.51 -18.40 35.37
C ASP A 300 -24.90 -16.99 35.34
N SER A 301 -25.54 -16.06 36.07
CA SER A 301 -25.05 -14.69 36.21
C SER A 301 -23.79 -14.70 37.08
N ILE A 302 -22.64 -14.44 36.47
CA ILE A 302 -21.36 -14.30 37.15
C ILE A 302 -21.27 -12.87 37.69
N SER A 303 -21.02 -12.71 38.99
CA SER A 303 -20.72 -11.42 39.60
C SER A 303 -19.37 -10.91 39.11
N LEU A 304 -19.35 -9.78 38.40
CA LEU A 304 -18.18 -9.20 37.73
C LEU A 304 -17.27 -8.38 38.67
N ASP A 305 -17.65 -8.24 39.94
CA ASP A 305 -16.92 -7.50 40.99
C ASP A 305 -15.46 -7.99 41.17
N GLU A 306 -15.18 -9.26 40.91
CA GLU A 306 -13.85 -9.87 41.10
C GLU A 306 -12.90 -9.67 39.90
N LEU A 307 -13.40 -9.11 38.78
CA LEU A 307 -12.67 -8.97 37.51
C LEU A 307 -12.21 -7.53 37.20
N ASP A 308 -12.27 -6.61 38.17
CA ASP A 308 -11.89 -5.18 38.01
C ASP A 308 -12.60 -4.49 36.83
N VAL A 309 -13.81 -4.96 36.51
CA VAL A 309 -14.72 -4.32 35.57
C VAL A 309 -15.68 -3.48 36.40
N HIS A 310 -15.63 -2.16 36.25
CA HIS A 310 -16.58 -1.28 36.93
C HIS A 310 -18.01 -1.54 36.42
N ASP A 311 -18.89 -1.99 37.30
CA ASP A 311 -20.33 -2.08 37.04
C ASP A 311 -20.88 -0.67 36.78
N ILE A 312 -21.35 -0.44 35.55
CA ILE A 312 -22.07 0.78 35.16
C ILE A 312 -23.54 0.60 35.56
N GLU A 313 -23.82 0.29 36.82
CA GLU A 313 -25.14 0.48 37.37
C GLU A 313 -25.30 1.97 37.69
N ILE A 314 -26.05 2.66 36.83
CA ILE A 314 -26.49 4.02 37.07
C ILE A 314 -27.21 4.03 38.42
N PRO A 315 -26.76 4.79 39.44
CA PRO A 315 -27.47 4.86 40.69
C PRO A 315 -28.87 5.40 40.38
N SER A 316 -29.90 4.61 40.69
CA SER A 316 -31.25 5.13 40.68
C SER A 316 -31.32 6.24 41.73
N LEU A 317 -31.26 7.48 41.26
CA LEU A 317 -31.36 8.66 42.10
C LEU A 317 -32.78 8.69 42.67
N SER A 318 -32.96 8.14 43.88
CA SER A 318 -34.15 8.37 44.67
C SER A 318 -34.15 9.85 45.06
N LEU A 319 -34.86 10.67 44.27
CA LEU A 319 -35.19 12.04 44.66
C LEU A 319 -36.12 11.94 45.86
N ASP A 320 -35.58 12.13 47.07
CA ASP A 320 -36.37 12.42 48.26
C ASP A 320 -37.10 13.74 48.01
N THR A 321 -38.35 13.66 47.59
CA THR A 321 -39.28 14.78 47.57
C THR A 321 -39.73 15.08 48.99
N ASN A 322 -38.84 15.63 49.81
CA ASN A 322 -39.23 16.38 51.00
C ASN A 322 -39.34 17.86 50.60
N PRO A 323 -40.54 18.42 50.47
CA PRO A 323 -40.66 19.87 50.32
C PRO A 323 -40.21 20.52 51.63
N LEU A 324 -39.20 21.40 51.53
CA LEU A 324 -38.93 22.42 52.53
C LEU A 324 -40.22 23.23 52.74
N MET A 325 -41.00 22.87 53.75
CA MET A 325 -42.07 23.68 54.29
C MET A 325 -41.44 24.75 55.17
N ASP A 326 -40.94 25.82 54.52
CA ASP A 326 -40.58 27.07 55.16
C ASP A 326 -41.14 28.26 54.34
N VAL A 327 -42.42 28.14 53.99
CA VAL A 327 -43.22 29.26 53.49
C VAL A 327 -44.41 29.43 54.42
N GLU A 328 -44.45 30.59 55.07
CA GLU A 328 -45.46 31.03 56.03
C GLU A 328 -46.90 30.85 55.53
N ILE A 329 -47.76 30.30 56.38
CA ILE A 329 -49.21 30.44 56.26
C ILE A 329 -49.75 31.00 57.59
N LEU A 330 -50.48 32.10 57.46
CA LEU A 330 -51.04 32.94 58.52
C LEU A 330 -52.09 32.26 59.41
N SER A 331 -52.11 32.76 60.65
CA SER A 331 -53.08 32.65 61.78
C SER A 331 -53.02 31.43 62.68
#